data_AF-A0A0G0UVP1-F1
#
_entry.id   AF-A0A0G0UVP1-F1
#
_cell.length_a   1.000
_cell.length_b   1.000
_cell.length_c   1.000
_cell.angle_alpha   90.00
_cell.angle_beta   90.00
_cell.angle_gamma   90.00
#
_symmetry.space_group_name_H-M   'P 1'
#
loop_
_entity.id
_entity.type
_entity.pdbx_description
1 polymer ?
#
loop_
_entity_poly.entity_id
_entity_poly.type
_entity_poly.pdbx_seq_one_letter_code
_entity_poly.pdbx_strand_id
1 'polypeptide(L)'
;MKISIGEVKKLRGKTGAGIADCRKALEESGGDFKKAEELLKSRGAEIASKKADRATGQGMVETYIHVGGKVGTMVEVNCETDFVAKTEEFKNIDDLVKEVIAKVGENIKISRFIRFELGGE
;
A
#
# COMPACT_ATOMS: atom_id res chain seq x y z
N MET A 1 23.08 -17.18 9.63
CA MET A 1 23.20 -15.88 10.34
C MET A 1 21.92 -15.69 11.17
N LYS A 2 22.00 -15.24 12.42
CA LYS A 2 20.83 -15.21 13.32
C LYS A 2 20.18 -13.82 13.27
N ILE A 3 19.10 -13.69 12.49
CA ILE A 3 18.35 -12.43 12.35
C ILE A 3 17.57 -12.17 13.63
N SER A 4 17.77 -11.02 14.27
CA SER A 4 17.08 -10.71 15.52
C SER A 4 15.62 -10.29 15.28
N ILE A 5 14.75 -10.59 16.24
CA ILE A 5 13.34 -10.13 16.22
C ILE A 5 13.28 -8.59 16.25
N GLY A 6 14.25 -7.94 16.91
CA GLY A 6 14.34 -6.48 16.98
C GLY A 6 14.58 -5.84 15.61
N GLU A 7 15.47 -6.41 14.80
CA GLU A 7 15.75 -5.92 13.44
C GLU A 7 14.56 -6.10 12.52
N VAL A 8 13.86 -7.23 12.60
CA VAL A 8 12.63 -7.48 11.84
C VAL A 8 11.55 -6.46 12.21
N LYS A 9 11.36 -6.20 13.51
CA LYS A 9 10.40 -5.17 13.98
C LYS A 9 10.79 -3.78 13.51
N LYS A 10 12.08 -3.44 13.53
CA LYS A 10 12.59 -2.14 13.07
C LYS A 10 12.39 -1.94 11.57
N LEU A 11 12.70 -2.97 10.76
CA LEU A 11 12.52 -2.91 9.32
C LEU A 11 11.03 -2.83 8.96
N ARG A 12 10.18 -3.59 9.66
CA ARG A 12 8.73 -3.45 9.55
C ARG A 12 8.26 -2.06 9.96
N GLY A 13 8.78 -1.48 11.04
CA GLY A 13 8.39 -0.12 11.43
C GLY A 13 8.68 0.93 10.35
N LYS A 14 9.73 0.71 9.56
CA LYS A 14 10.16 1.65 8.52
C LYS A 14 9.51 1.42 7.15
N THR A 15 9.31 0.15 6.78
CA THR A 15 8.79 -0.24 5.45
C THR A 15 7.31 -0.65 5.49
N GLY A 16 6.82 -1.01 6.68
CA GLY A 16 5.56 -1.68 6.97
C GLY A 16 5.36 -3.05 6.31
N ALA A 17 6.37 -3.62 5.63
CA ALA A 17 6.25 -4.95 5.04
C ALA A 17 5.88 -6.01 6.09
N GLY A 18 5.22 -7.08 5.62
CA GLY A 18 4.83 -8.21 6.47
C GLY A 18 6.02 -8.79 7.22
N ILE A 19 5.80 -9.36 8.41
CA ILE A 19 6.88 -9.91 9.25
C ILE A 19 7.70 -10.97 8.48
N ALA A 20 7.03 -11.81 7.70
CA ALA A 20 7.68 -12.82 6.88
C ALA A 20 8.54 -12.20 5.76
N ASP A 21 8.02 -11.18 5.07
CA ASP A 21 8.72 -10.47 4.00
C ASP A 21 9.94 -9.70 4.55
N CYS A 22 9.80 -9.04 5.71
CA CYS A 22 10.91 -8.37 6.40
C CYS A 22 12.01 -9.34 6.81
N ARG A 23 11.64 -10.50 7.38
CA ARG A 23 12.61 -11.54 7.75
C ARG A 23 13.35 -12.06 6.51
N LYS A 24 12.61 -12.39 5.46
CA LYS A 24 13.19 -12.89 4.20
C LYS A 24 14.12 -11.86 3.55
N ALA A 25 13.73 -10.59 3.52
CA ALA A 25 14.55 -9.51 2.97
C ALA A 25 15.85 -9.29 3.74
N LEU A 26 15.81 -9.37 5.08
CA LEU A 26 17.01 -9.31 5.91
C LEU A 26 17.91 -10.53 5.71
N GLU A 27 17.34 -11.73 5.53
CA GLU A 27 18.10 -12.95 5.26
C GLU A 27 18.84 -12.87 3.92
N GLU A 28 18.14 -12.47 2.86
CA GLU A 28 18.72 -12.31 1.52
C GLU A 28 19.72 -11.15 1.42
N SER A 29 19.56 -10.14 2.27
CA SER A 29 20.49 -9.01 2.35
C SER A 29 21.67 -9.27 3.29
N GLY A 30 21.78 -10.47 3.89
CA GLY A 30 22.85 -10.79 4.83
C GLY A 30 22.83 -9.95 6.11
N GLY A 31 21.65 -9.48 6.52
CA GLY A 31 21.47 -8.57 7.67
C GLY A 31 21.68 -7.09 7.36
N ASP A 32 22.01 -6.72 6.12
CA ASP A 32 22.11 -5.30 5.74
C ASP A 32 20.73 -4.64 5.70
N PHE A 33 20.53 -3.68 6.60
CA PHE A 33 19.26 -2.99 6.76
C PHE A 33 18.87 -2.13 5.55
N LYS A 34 19.82 -1.38 4.96
CA LYS A 34 19.53 -0.51 3.80
C LYS A 34 19.21 -1.35 2.57
N LYS A 35 19.99 -2.40 2.36
CA LYS A 35 19.76 -3.32 1.24
C LYS A 35 18.44 -4.07 1.38
N ALA A 36 18.06 -4.47 2.60
CA ALA A 36 16.77 -5.10 2.85
C ALA A 36 15.60 -4.14 2.60
N GLU A 37 15.76 -2.86 2.93
CA GLU A 37 14.77 -1.81 2.65
C GLU A 37 14.58 -1.60 1.14
N GLU A 38 15.67 -1.51 0.37
CA GLU A 38 15.60 -1.41 -1.10
C GLU A 38 15.02 -2.68 -1.75
N LEU A 39 15.35 -3.85 -1.21
CA LEU A 39 14.80 -5.12 -1.67
C LEU A 39 13.28 -5.20 -1.45
N LEU A 40 12.79 -4.75 -0.30
CA LEU A 40 11.36 -4.67 -0.03
C LEU A 40 10.67 -3.68 -0.94
N LYS A 41 11.29 -2.52 -1.18
CA LYS A 41 10.74 -1.50 -2.09
C LYS A 41 10.63 -2.02 -3.52
N SER A 42 11.66 -2.69 -4.03
CA SER A 42 11.65 -3.28 -5.37
C SER A 42 10.67 -4.46 -5.50
N ARG A 43 10.38 -5.18 -4.41
CA ARG A 43 9.43 -6.31 -4.37
C ARG A 43 7.99 -5.93 -4.06
N GLY A 44 7.70 -4.64 -3.85
CA GLY A 44 6.35 -4.19 -3.52
C GLY A 44 5.28 -4.73 -4.48
N ALA A 45 5.55 -4.71 -5.78
CA ALA A 45 4.63 -5.22 -6.81
C ALA A 45 4.40 -6.74 -6.73
N GLU A 46 5.45 -7.53 -6.45
CA GLU A 46 5.34 -8.98 -6.31
C GLU A 46 4.55 -9.37 -5.05
N ILE A 47 4.81 -8.66 -3.94
CA ILE A 47 4.11 -8.85 -2.67
C ILE A 47 2.63 -8.48 -2.83
N ALA A 48 2.34 -7.40 -3.57
CA ALA A 48 0.97 -7.00 -3.92
C ALA A 48 0.28 -8.08 -4.76
N SER A 49 0.96 -8.58 -5.80
CA SER A 49 0.42 -9.61 -6.69
C SER A 49 0.02 -10.90 -5.96
N LYS A 50 0.83 -11.36 -4.99
CA LYS A 50 0.49 -12.54 -4.16
C LYS A 50 -0.76 -12.38 -3.31
N LYS A 51 -1.22 -11.14 -3.12
CA LYS A 51 -2.39 -10.82 -2.28
C LYS A 51 -3.60 -10.47 -3.14
N ALA A 52 -3.43 -10.30 -4.46
CA ALA A 52 -4.45 -9.82 -5.38
C ALA A 52 -5.74 -10.66 -5.37
N ASP A 53 -5.67 -11.94 -5.05
CA ASP A 53 -6.83 -12.85 -5.04
C ASP A 53 -7.64 -12.80 -3.73
N ARG A 54 -7.18 -12.05 -2.72
CA ARG A 54 -7.89 -11.91 -1.45
C ARG A 54 -9.13 -11.02 -1.61
N ALA A 55 -10.19 -11.40 -0.91
CA ALA A 55 -11.43 -10.63 -0.87
C ALA A 55 -11.26 -9.34 -0.06
N THR A 56 -11.72 -8.22 -0.61
CA THR A 56 -11.66 -6.89 0.00
C THR A 56 -13.07 -6.33 0.13
N GLY A 57 -13.66 -6.45 1.34
CA GLY A 57 -15.05 -6.04 1.60
C GLY A 57 -15.21 -4.72 2.36
N GLN A 58 -14.10 -4.12 2.81
CA GLN A 58 -14.06 -2.83 3.51
C GLN A 58 -13.37 -1.79 2.62
N GLY A 59 -13.32 -0.52 3.04
CA GLY A 59 -12.66 0.52 2.25
C GLY A 59 -13.16 1.94 2.53
N MET A 60 -12.84 2.84 1.61
CA MET A 60 -13.35 4.22 1.61
C MET A 60 -13.65 4.71 0.20
N VAL A 61 -14.41 5.80 0.13
CA VAL A 61 -14.63 6.56 -1.09
C VAL A 61 -13.99 7.93 -0.91
N GLU A 62 -13.05 8.26 -1.80
CA GLU A 62 -12.39 9.57 -1.82
C GLU A 62 -12.89 10.39 -3.01
N THR A 63 -12.93 11.71 -2.82
CA THR A 63 -13.35 12.65 -3.86
C THR A 63 -12.32 13.74 -4.05
N TYR A 64 -12.02 14.06 -5.30
CA TYR A 64 -11.20 15.18 -5.69
C TYR A 64 -11.99 16.10 -6.61
N ILE A 65 -12.09 17.38 -6.24
CA ILE A 65 -12.67 18.41 -7.09
C ILE A 65 -11.57 19.41 -7.41
N HIS A 66 -11.26 19.57 -8.69
CA HIS A 66 -10.26 20.54 -9.15
C HIS A 66 -10.75 21.96 -8.90
N VAL A 67 -9.81 22.89 -8.70
CA VAL A 67 -10.11 24.31 -8.50
C VAL A 67 -10.95 24.82 -9.68
N GLY A 68 -12.06 25.49 -9.37
CA GLY A 68 -13.03 25.94 -10.38
C GLY A 68 -14.11 24.92 -10.75
N GLY A 69 -14.12 23.72 -10.16
CA GLY A 69 -15.24 22.78 -10.19
C GLY A 69 -15.54 22.11 -11.54
N LYS A 70 -14.70 22.31 -12.55
CA LYS A 70 -14.91 21.77 -13.91
C LYS A 70 -14.51 20.30 -14.05
N VAL A 71 -13.67 19.81 -13.15
CA VAL A 71 -13.18 18.43 -13.12
C VAL A 71 -13.36 17.88 -11.72
N GLY A 72 -14.05 16.75 -11.62
CA GLY A 72 -14.24 16.01 -10.39
C GLY A 72 -13.95 14.53 -10.59
N THR A 73 -13.36 13.87 -9.60
CA THR A 73 -13.12 12.43 -9.59
C THR A 73 -13.57 11.84 -8.26
N MET A 74 -14.23 10.69 -8.31
CA MET A 74 -14.58 9.88 -7.15
C MET A 74 -13.93 8.51 -7.30
N VAL A 75 -13.31 8.00 -6.24
CA VAL A 75 -12.58 6.73 -6.25
C VAL A 75 -13.03 5.87 -5.08
N GLU A 76 -13.50 4.66 -5.36
CA GLU A 76 -13.72 3.62 -4.34
C GLU A 76 -12.44 2.78 -4.19
N VAL A 77 -11.87 2.78 -2.99
CA VAL A 77 -10.67 1.99 -2.66
C VAL A 77 -11.03 0.97 -1.59
N ASN A 78 -10.86 -0.32 -1.90
CA ASN A 78 -11.23 -1.42 -1.01
C ASN A 78 -10.00 -2.03 -0.33
N CYS A 79 -10.17 -2.46 0.92
CA CYS A 79 -9.19 -3.18 1.75
C CYS A 79 -9.85 -4.36 2.47
N GLU A 80 -9.08 -5.21 3.16
CA GLU A 80 -9.63 -6.40 3.83
C GLU A 80 -10.33 -6.00 5.15
N THR A 81 -9.77 -5.06 5.91
CA THR A 81 -10.32 -4.63 7.22
C THR A 81 -10.58 -3.12 7.33
N ASP A 82 -11.50 -2.73 8.20
CA ASP A 82 -11.93 -1.33 8.38
C ASP A 82 -10.89 -0.46 9.11
N PHE A 83 -10.01 -1.07 9.90
CA PHE A 83 -8.90 -0.39 10.57
C PHE A 83 -7.93 0.26 9.57
N VAL A 84 -7.72 -0.40 8.43
CA VAL A 84 -6.81 0.05 7.37
C VAL A 84 -7.39 1.26 6.63
N ALA A 85 -8.71 1.28 6.43
CA ALA A 85 -9.40 2.41 5.82
C ALA A 85 -9.37 3.69 6.68
N LYS A 86 -8.80 3.67 7.90
CA LYS A 86 -8.79 4.84 8.81
C LYS A 86 -7.38 5.42 9.01
N THR A 87 -6.36 4.91 8.33
CA THR A 87 -4.97 5.36 8.49
C THR A 87 -4.66 6.61 7.69
N GLU A 88 -3.76 7.47 8.19
CA GLU A 88 -3.31 8.70 7.50
C GLU A 88 -2.55 8.39 6.20
N GLU A 89 -1.92 7.22 6.13
CA GLU A 89 -1.36 6.63 4.92
C GLU A 89 -2.40 6.31 3.85
N PHE A 90 -3.65 6.80 3.92
CA PHE A 90 -4.71 6.60 2.91
C PHE A 90 -5.09 7.83 2.02
N LYS A 91 -4.37 8.99 2.02
CA LYS A 91 -4.69 10.21 1.20
C LYS A 91 -4.05 10.53 -0.19
N ASN A 92 -2.98 9.90 -0.70
CA ASN A 92 -2.38 10.12 -2.04
C ASN A 92 -2.53 8.93 -3.03
N ILE A 93 -3.75 8.61 -3.47
CA ILE A 93 -4.26 7.31 -4.00
C ILE A 93 -3.26 6.34 -4.69
N ASP A 94 -2.36 6.75 -5.58
CA ASP A 94 -1.43 5.80 -6.23
C ASP A 94 -0.20 5.47 -5.35
N ASP A 95 0.48 6.50 -4.82
CA ASP A 95 1.53 6.32 -3.82
C ASP A 95 0.97 5.67 -2.56
N LEU A 96 -0.28 5.98 -2.26
CA LEU A 96 -1.06 5.36 -1.20
C LEU A 96 -1.27 3.89 -1.34
N VAL A 97 -1.84 3.47 -2.46
CA VAL A 97 -2.23 2.08 -2.62
C VAL A 97 -0.94 1.25 -2.59
N LYS A 98 0.14 1.75 -3.20
CA LYS A 98 1.47 1.12 -3.15
C LYS A 98 2.08 1.14 -1.75
N GLU A 99 2.03 2.26 -1.04
CA GLU A 99 2.60 2.43 0.30
C GLU A 99 1.81 1.64 1.35
N VAL A 100 0.48 1.64 1.32
CA VAL A 100 -0.40 0.89 2.24
C VAL A 100 -0.34 -0.60 1.97
N ILE A 101 -0.33 -1.06 0.71
CA ILE A 101 -0.11 -2.48 0.42
C ILE A 101 1.25 -2.94 0.98
N ALA A 102 2.29 -2.13 0.78
CA ALA A 102 3.60 -2.39 1.36
C ALA A 102 3.56 -2.34 2.89
N LYS A 103 2.80 -1.42 3.51
CA LYS A 103 2.84 -1.16 4.96
C LYS A 103 1.94 -2.03 5.83
N VAL A 104 0.85 -2.49 5.25
CA VAL A 104 -0.22 -3.16 5.98
C VAL A 104 -0.24 -4.64 5.62
N GLY A 105 0.24 -4.96 4.42
CA GLY A 105 0.38 -6.31 3.95
C GLY A 105 -0.96 -6.97 3.59
N GLU A 106 -1.97 -6.15 3.34
CA GLU A 106 -3.28 -6.50 2.78
C GLU A 106 -3.34 -6.08 1.30
N ASN A 107 -4.22 -6.73 0.54
CA ASN A 107 -4.53 -6.34 -0.83
C ASN A 107 -5.44 -5.12 -0.87
N ILE A 108 -5.13 -4.15 -1.73
CA ILE A 108 -5.93 -2.92 -1.88
C ILE A 108 -6.21 -2.69 -3.36
N LYS A 109 -7.48 -2.54 -3.71
CA LYS A 109 -7.92 -2.37 -5.10
C LYS A 109 -8.77 -1.12 -5.24
N ILE A 110 -8.52 -0.37 -6.32
CA ILE A 110 -9.46 0.63 -6.80
C ILE A 110 -10.52 -0.12 -7.61
N SER A 111 -11.74 -0.21 -7.09
CA SER A 111 -12.81 -0.99 -7.72
C SER A 111 -13.58 -0.17 -8.75
N ARG A 112 -13.79 1.12 -8.48
CA ARG A 112 -14.51 2.04 -9.36
C ARG A 112 -13.91 3.43 -9.27
N PHE A 113 -13.83 4.10 -10.42
CA PHE A 113 -13.62 5.53 -10.49
C PHE A 113 -14.64 6.15 -11.45
N ILE A 114 -15.12 7.34 -11.12
CA ILE A 114 -15.98 8.13 -11.99
C ILE A 114 -15.33 9.50 -12.14
N ARG A 115 -15.06 9.90 -13.39
CA ARG A 115 -14.55 11.22 -13.74
C ARG A 115 -15.66 12.02 -14.40
N PHE A 116 -15.95 13.19 -13.87
CA PHE A 116 -16.82 14.17 -14.50
C PHE A 116 -15.97 15.31 -15.05
N GLU A 117 -16.24 15.67 -16.30
CA GLU A 117 -15.65 16.83 -16.97
C GLU A 117 -16.77 17.63 -17.63
N LEU A 118 -16.81 18.92 -17.32
CA LEU A 118 -17.80 19.83 -17.89
C LEU A 118 -17.36 20.24 -19.29
N GLY A 119 -18.07 19.75 -20.32
CA GLY A 119 -17.90 20.20 -21.71
C GLY A 119 -16.69 19.62 -22.46
N GLY A 120 -16.34 18.36 -22.21
CA GLY A 120 -15.26 17.68 -22.95
C GLY A 120 -15.56 17.56 -24.45
N GLU A 121 -14.54 17.82 -25.29
CA GLU A 121 -14.48 17.37 -26.70
C GLU A 121 -14.26 15.86 -26.78
#